data_AF-A0A7X7CDL3-F1
#
_entry.id   AF-A0A7X7CDL3-F1
#
_cell.length_a   1.000
_cell.length_b   1.000
_cell.length_c   1.000
_cell.angle_alpha   90.00
_cell.angle_beta   90.00
_cell.angle_gamma   90.00
#
_symmetry.space_group_name_H-M   'P 1'
#
loop_
_entity.id
_entity.type
_entity.pdbx_description
1 polymer ?
#
loop_
_entity_poly.entity_id
_entity_poly.type
_entity_poly.pdbx_seq_one_letter_code
_entity_poly.pdbx_strand_id
1 'polypeptide(L)'
;DYGSPFDYARQGIVYVAARLPRPGRDGVAEEALAELAELMEAASGGTLGLFSSLRGAQRAAEYVRARVSTPVLCQGEDQLPELVRAFAADPAASLFGTLSLWQGVDVPGNTCRLVAIDRIPFPRPDDPIMSARTEVAAEQGRNGFLEVSVSHAALLLAQGAGRLIRRSADQGVVAILDSRVATASYGRFLLSSLPGFWPTRDGAVVRTSLRKLAARRAG
;
A
#
# COMPACT_ATOMS: atom_id res chain seq x y z
N ASP A 1 -14.99 -23.56 -3.50
CA ASP A 1 -15.28 -22.32 -2.77
C ASP A 1 -15.62 -22.58 -1.32
N TYR A 2 -14.60 -22.53 -0.46
CA TYR A 2 -14.83 -22.22 0.96
C TYR A 2 -14.75 -20.70 1.06
N GLY A 3 -15.86 -20.04 1.37
CA GLY A 3 -15.89 -18.58 1.48
C GLY A 3 -14.84 -18.07 2.47
N SER A 4 -14.20 -16.95 2.15
CA SER A 4 -13.32 -16.25 3.08
C SER A 4 -14.08 -15.96 4.39
N PRO A 5 -13.47 -16.15 5.57
CA PRO A 5 -14.10 -15.82 6.85
C PRO A 5 -14.25 -14.30 7.08
N PHE A 6 -13.81 -13.46 6.13
CA PHE A 6 -13.74 -12.01 6.26
C PHE A 6 -14.85 -11.30 5.47
N ASP A 7 -15.45 -10.27 6.08
CA ASP A 7 -16.37 -9.34 5.43
C ASP A 7 -15.58 -8.11 4.97
N TYR A 8 -14.83 -8.27 3.88
CA TYR A 8 -13.92 -7.23 3.40
C TYR A 8 -14.62 -5.89 3.13
N ALA A 9 -15.87 -5.90 2.67
CA ALA A 9 -16.62 -4.67 2.38
C ALA A 9 -16.94 -3.86 3.64
N ARG A 10 -17.14 -4.52 4.78
CA ARG A 10 -17.36 -3.86 6.08
C ARG A 10 -16.08 -3.63 6.87
N GLN A 11 -15.02 -4.37 6.56
CA GLN A 11 -13.75 -4.30 7.27
C GLN A 11 -12.78 -3.28 6.66
N GLY A 12 -12.73 -3.18 5.33
CA GLY A 12 -11.70 -2.39 4.65
C GLY A 12 -12.24 -1.38 3.66
N ILE A 13 -11.52 -0.28 3.54
CA ILE A 13 -11.70 0.73 2.48
C ILE A 13 -10.51 0.63 1.52
N VAL A 14 -10.77 0.67 0.22
CA VAL A 14 -9.72 0.97 -0.77
C VAL A 14 -9.87 2.42 -1.23
N TYR A 15 -8.89 3.24 -0.87
CA TYR A 15 -8.78 4.63 -1.27
C TYR A 15 -7.82 4.77 -2.45
N VAL A 16 -8.27 5.43 -3.52
CA VAL A 16 -7.38 5.84 -4.63
C VAL A 16 -7.27 7.35 -4.63
N ALA A 17 -6.06 7.87 -4.45
CA ALA A 17 -5.78 9.29 -4.44
C ALA A 17 -5.74 9.88 -5.87
N ALA A 18 -6.90 9.85 -6.54
CA ALA A 18 -7.04 10.16 -7.97
C ALA A 18 -6.62 11.60 -8.35
N ARG A 19 -6.62 12.51 -7.37
CA ARG A 19 -6.23 13.92 -7.53
C ARG A 19 -4.73 14.16 -7.58
N LEU A 20 -3.92 13.18 -7.16
CA LEU A 20 -2.47 13.33 -7.09
C LEU A 20 -1.86 13.35 -8.50
N PRO A 21 -0.73 14.04 -8.70
CA PRO A 21 0.02 13.94 -9.94
C PRO A 21 0.41 12.48 -10.19
N ARG A 22 0.46 12.10 -11.46
CA ARG A 22 0.92 10.76 -11.86
C ARG A 22 2.35 10.55 -11.34
N PRO A 23 2.67 9.40 -10.69
CA PRO A 23 4.02 9.16 -10.20
C PRO A 23 5.08 9.27 -11.30
N GLY A 24 6.07 10.14 -11.07
CA GLY A 24 7.20 10.39 -11.96
C GLY A 24 8.40 9.49 -11.67
N ARG A 25 9.49 9.71 -12.42
CA ARG A 25 10.77 8.98 -12.23
C ARG A 25 11.55 9.48 -11.00
N ASP A 26 11.30 10.71 -10.56
CA ASP A 26 12.09 11.40 -9.52
C ASP A 26 11.71 11.02 -8.07
N GLY A 27 11.03 9.90 -7.89
CA GLY A 27 10.56 9.40 -6.61
C GLY A 27 9.12 9.81 -6.29
N VAL A 28 8.79 9.82 -4.99
CA VAL A 28 7.44 10.15 -4.51
C VAL A 28 7.24 11.66 -4.56
N ALA A 29 6.18 12.11 -5.23
CA ALA A 29 5.84 13.53 -5.34
C ALA A 29 5.49 14.11 -3.96
N GLU A 30 5.73 15.40 -3.75
CA GLU A 30 5.50 16.03 -2.45
C GLU A 30 4.02 16.00 -2.04
N GLU A 31 3.10 16.12 -2.99
CA GLU A 31 1.66 16.01 -2.78
C GLU A 31 1.25 14.61 -2.29
N ALA A 32 1.93 13.57 -2.77
CA ALA A 32 1.72 12.20 -2.30
C ALA A 32 2.27 12.01 -0.88
N LEU A 33 3.40 12.66 -0.54
CA LEU A 33 3.95 12.66 0.81
C LEU A 33 3.05 13.44 1.80
N ALA A 34 2.50 14.57 1.37
CA ALA A 34 1.54 15.34 2.14
C ALA A 34 0.25 14.54 2.40
N GLU A 35 -0.31 13.91 1.37
CA GLU A 35 -1.47 13.02 1.53
C GLU A 35 -1.17 11.85 2.48
N LEU A 36 0.00 11.23 2.36
CA LEU A 36 0.43 10.17 3.28
C LEU A 36 0.49 10.67 4.73
N ALA A 37 1.12 11.82 4.97
CA ALA A 37 1.22 12.41 6.31
C ALA A 37 -0.17 12.70 6.92
N GLU A 38 -1.10 13.27 6.15
CA GLU A 38 -2.45 13.53 6.62
C GLU A 38 -3.24 12.25 6.95
N LEU A 39 -3.07 11.21 6.14
CA LEU A 39 -3.68 9.90 6.40
C LEU A 39 -3.11 9.27 7.67
N MET A 40 -1.79 9.35 7.87
CA MET A 40 -1.12 8.81 9.05
C MET A 40 -1.48 9.54 10.34
N GLU A 41 -1.58 10.87 10.28
CA GLU A 41 -2.06 11.68 11.40
C GLU A 41 -3.50 11.30 11.77
N ALA A 42 -4.38 11.16 10.77
CA ALA A 42 -5.74 10.70 10.99
C ALA A 42 -5.82 9.27 11.54
N ALA A 43 -4.86 8.41 11.17
CA ALA A 43 -4.76 7.04 11.65
C ALA A 43 -4.17 6.94 13.07
N SER A 44 -3.50 7.99 13.56
CA SER A 44 -2.63 7.96 14.74
C SER A 44 -1.61 6.84 14.63
N GLY A 45 -0.90 6.80 13.50
CA GLY A 45 0.16 5.82 13.23
C GLY A 45 -0.37 4.50 12.66
N GLY A 46 0.25 3.37 13.04
CA GLY A 46 -0.21 2.04 12.63
C GLY A 46 -0.17 1.78 11.12
N THR A 47 0.78 2.40 10.43
CA THR A 47 0.83 2.41 8.97
C THR A 47 1.91 1.47 8.44
N LEU A 48 1.53 0.61 7.49
CA LEU A 48 2.48 -0.14 6.67
C LEU A 48 2.65 0.59 5.33
N GLY A 49 3.79 1.27 5.17
CA GLY A 49 4.15 2.00 3.97
C GLY A 49 4.94 1.13 2.99
N LEU A 50 4.36 0.86 1.84
CA LEU A 50 4.84 -0.05 0.82
C LEU A 50 5.29 0.73 -0.41
N PHE A 51 6.61 0.85 -0.57
CA PHE A 51 7.24 1.71 -1.58
C PHE A 51 7.90 0.91 -2.70
N SER A 52 7.89 1.44 -3.92
CA SER A 52 8.58 0.80 -5.06
C SER A 52 10.11 0.84 -4.97
N SER A 53 10.69 1.68 -4.10
CA SER A 53 12.14 1.81 -3.92
C SER A 53 12.52 2.22 -2.50
N LEU A 54 13.73 1.83 -2.09
CA LEU A 54 14.26 2.15 -0.76
C LEU A 54 14.40 3.66 -0.57
N ARG A 55 14.91 4.35 -1.61
CA ARG A 55 15.00 5.81 -1.65
C ARG A 55 13.62 6.47 -1.46
N GLY A 56 12.57 5.91 -2.05
CA GLY A 56 11.20 6.37 -1.85
C GLY A 56 10.71 6.22 -0.41
N ALA A 57 10.97 5.05 0.19
CA ALA A 57 10.63 4.79 1.59
C ALA A 57 11.35 5.75 2.55
N GLN A 58 12.66 5.95 2.37
CA GLN A 58 13.47 6.84 3.20
C GLN A 58 13.01 8.30 3.09
N ARG A 59 12.79 8.78 1.85
CA ARG A 59 12.26 10.14 1.62
C ARG A 59 10.90 10.33 2.30
N ALA A 60 10.02 9.33 2.23
CA ALA A 60 8.73 9.41 2.88
C ALA A 60 8.85 9.40 4.40
N ALA A 61 9.72 8.54 4.96
CA ALA A 61 9.95 8.49 6.39
C ALA A 61 10.46 9.83 6.94
N GLU A 62 11.44 10.44 6.28
CA GLU A 62 11.96 11.77 6.62
C GLU A 62 10.85 12.84 6.58
N TYR A 63 10.09 12.90 5.48
CA TYR A 63 9.03 13.89 5.31
C TYR A 63 7.93 13.78 6.38
N VAL A 64 7.51 12.56 6.68
CA VAL A 64 6.41 12.25 7.60
C VAL A 64 6.83 12.46 9.05
N ARG A 65 8.05 12.08 9.45
CA ARG A 65 8.55 12.28 10.83
C ARG A 65 8.54 13.75 11.27
N ALA A 66 8.68 14.68 10.32
CA ALA A 66 8.57 16.11 10.60
C ALA A 66 7.13 16.61 10.81
N ARG A 67 6.11 15.76 10.59
CA ARG A 67 4.69 16.15 10.51
C ARG A 67 3.75 15.31 11.39
N VAL A 68 4.15 14.09 11.77
CA VAL A 68 3.37 13.23 12.65
C VAL A 68 4.10 13.02 13.97
N SER A 69 3.34 12.83 15.04
CA SER A 69 3.89 12.59 16.39
C SER A 69 4.22 11.11 16.67
N THR A 70 3.73 10.19 15.82
CA THR A 70 3.87 8.75 16.01
C THR A 70 5.18 8.21 15.44
N PRO A 71 5.76 7.13 16.02
CA PRO A 71 6.99 6.55 15.53
C PRO A 71 6.90 6.07 14.08
N VAL A 72 7.95 6.33 13.30
CA VAL A 72 8.11 5.82 11.93
C VAL A 72 9.42 5.05 11.89
N LEU A 73 9.36 3.78 11.51
CA LEU A 73 10.46 2.86 11.29
C LEU A 73 10.68 2.72 9.79
N CYS A 74 11.93 2.73 9.31
CA CYS A 74 12.22 2.61 7.89
C CYS A 74 13.23 1.51 7.60
N GLN A 75 12.96 0.71 6.57
CA GLN A 75 13.92 -0.21 6.01
C GLN A 75 15.23 0.53 5.68
N GLY A 76 16.36 -0.09 6.02
CA GLY A 76 17.70 0.49 5.84
C GLY A 76 18.25 1.19 7.09
N GLU A 77 17.43 1.42 8.12
CA GLU A 77 17.87 1.96 9.41
C GLU A 77 18.22 0.86 10.43
N ASP A 78 17.63 -0.32 10.27
CA ASP A 78 17.90 -1.51 11.06
C ASP A 78 17.63 -2.79 10.24
N GLN A 79 17.93 -3.94 10.81
CA GLN A 79 17.60 -5.25 10.26
C GLN A 79 16.08 -5.43 10.18
N LEU A 80 15.61 -5.99 9.06
CA LEU A 80 14.18 -6.14 8.81
C LEU A 80 13.42 -6.88 9.92
N PRO A 81 13.93 -8.00 10.50
CA PRO A 81 13.24 -8.68 11.60
C PRO A 81 13.06 -7.79 12.84
N GLU A 82 14.03 -6.93 13.14
CA GLU A 82 13.99 -6.02 14.28
C GLU A 82 12.96 -4.91 14.07
N LEU A 83 12.95 -4.30 12.88
CA LEU A 83 11.95 -3.30 12.49
C LEU A 83 10.52 -3.86 12.56
N VAL A 84 10.34 -5.10 12.12
CA VAL A 84 9.05 -5.79 12.17
C VAL A 84 8.62 -6.06 13.61
N ARG A 85 9.54 -6.54 14.45
CA ARG A 85 9.27 -6.77 15.87
C ARG A 85 8.88 -5.47 16.57
N ALA A 86 9.60 -4.38 16.31
CA ALA A 86 9.28 -3.06 16.85
C ALA A 86 7.91 -2.55 16.38
N PHE A 87 7.59 -2.70 15.09
CA PHE A 87 6.27 -2.34 14.55
C PHE A 87 5.14 -3.18 15.16
N ALA A 88 5.35 -4.48 15.37
CA ALA A 88 4.36 -5.35 16.00
C ALA A 88 4.15 -5.02 17.49
N ALA A 89 5.17 -4.51 18.17
CA ALA A 89 5.13 -4.19 19.60
C ALA A 89 4.44 -2.84 19.91
N ASP A 90 4.42 -1.90 18.96
CA ASP A 90 3.85 -0.57 19.15
C ASP A 90 2.68 -0.30 18.17
N PRO A 91 1.42 -0.25 18.65
CA PRO A 91 0.24 0.04 17.82
C PRO A 91 0.23 1.41 17.12
N ALA A 92 1.05 2.36 17.59
CA ALA A 92 1.22 3.68 16.99
C ALA A 92 2.42 3.72 16.02
N ALA A 93 3.36 2.78 16.10
CA ALA A 93 4.46 2.73 15.15
C ALA A 93 3.96 2.52 13.73
N SER A 94 4.72 3.03 12.76
CA SER A 94 4.54 2.80 11.33
C SER A 94 5.81 2.21 10.75
N LEU A 95 5.70 1.32 9.75
CA LEU A 95 6.83 0.65 9.12
C LEU A 95 6.84 0.89 7.62
N PHE A 96 7.91 1.49 7.13
CA PHE A 96 8.11 1.82 5.71
C PHE A 96 9.18 0.96 5.07
N GLY A 97 8.95 0.51 3.85
CA GLY A 97 9.97 -0.22 3.09
C GLY A 97 9.48 -0.73 1.75
N THR A 98 10.28 -1.61 1.14
CA THR A 98 10.10 -2.07 -0.26
C THR A 98 9.44 -3.43 -0.35
N LEU A 99 9.36 -3.99 -1.57
CA LEU A 99 8.88 -5.33 -1.92
C LEU A 99 9.27 -6.46 -0.94
N SER A 100 10.42 -6.40 -0.26
CA SER A 100 10.78 -7.38 0.78
C SER A 100 9.80 -7.40 1.96
N LEU A 101 9.20 -6.25 2.32
CA LEU A 101 8.09 -6.19 3.28
C LEU A 101 6.81 -6.88 2.75
N TRP A 102 6.65 -6.97 1.44
CA TRP A 102 5.43 -7.50 0.82
C TRP A 102 5.39 -9.03 0.88
N GLN A 103 6.55 -9.69 0.84
CA GLN A 103 6.63 -11.13 0.57
C GLN A 103 7.06 -12.02 1.75
N GLY A 104 7.71 -11.48 2.78
CA GLY A 104 8.36 -12.32 3.80
C GLY A 104 7.98 -12.07 5.25
N VAL A 105 7.13 -11.08 5.53
CA VAL A 105 6.91 -10.61 6.89
C VAL A 105 5.47 -10.81 7.33
N ASP A 106 5.24 -11.77 8.23
CA ASP A 106 4.02 -11.75 9.04
C ASP A 106 4.23 -10.71 10.14
N VAL A 107 3.50 -9.58 10.07
CA VAL A 107 3.59 -8.51 11.09
C VAL A 107 2.50 -8.75 12.12
N PRO A 108 2.62 -9.55 13.17
CA PRO A 108 1.45 -9.95 13.95
C PRO A 108 0.79 -8.73 14.63
N GLY A 109 -0.54 -8.64 14.64
CA GLY A 109 -1.25 -7.80 15.62
C GLY A 109 -2.08 -6.63 15.10
N ASN A 110 -2.62 -5.89 16.07
CA ASN A 110 -3.60 -4.80 15.93
C ASN A 110 -3.03 -3.51 15.32
N THR A 111 -1.77 -3.53 14.89
CA THR A 111 -1.04 -2.32 14.48
C THR A 111 -1.49 -1.80 13.12
N CYS A 112 -1.72 -2.69 12.14
CA CYS A 112 -1.96 -2.29 10.76
C CYS A 112 -3.40 -1.78 10.55
N ARG A 113 -3.56 -0.46 10.45
CA ARG A 113 -4.84 0.21 10.14
C ARG A 113 -4.83 0.92 8.79
N LEU A 114 -3.63 1.23 8.30
CA LEU A 114 -3.40 1.87 7.03
C LEU A 114 -2.30 1.10 6.31
N VAL A 115 -2.61 0.58 5.12
CA VAL A 115 -1.61 0.13 4.16
C VAL A 115 -1.51 1.23 3.11
N ALA A 116 -0.35 1.89 3.01
CA ALA A 116 -0.12 2.92 2.00
C ALA A 116 0.78 2.38 0.89
N ILE A 117 0.38 2.53 -0.36
CA ILE A 117 1.12 2.07 -1.53
C ILE A 117 1.46 3.30 -2.37
N ASP A 118 2.75 3.59 -2.54
CA ASP A 118 3.19 4.83 -3.19
C ASP A 118 2.88 4.87 -4.69
N ARG A 119 3.01 3.73 -5.37
CA ARG A 119 2.72 3.58 -6.79
C ARG A 119 2.39 2.15 -7.18
N ILE A 120 1.81 1.98 -8.36
CA ILE A 120 1.60 0.66 -8.96
C ILE A 120 2.96 -0.05 -9.08
N PRO A 121 3.13 -1.25 -8.50
CA PRO A 121 4.41 -1.97 -8.46
C PRO A 121 4.64 -2.71 -9.78
N PHE A 122 4.80 -1.95 -10.86
CA PHE A 122 5.21 -2.53 -12.13
C PHE A 122 6.62 -3.12 -12.01
N PRO A 123 6.90 -4.21 -12.74
CA PRO A 123 8.25 -4.74 -12.84
C PRO A 123 9.19 -3.65 -13.36
N ARG A 124 10.47 -3.73 -12.94
CA ARG A 124 11.46 -2.79 -13.46
C ARG A 124 11.70 -3.08 -14.95
N PRO A 125 11.93 -2.06 -15.80
CA PRO A 125 12.17 -2.27 -17.22
C PRO A 125 13.39 -3.14 -17.53
N ASP A 126 14.36 -3.19 -16.63
CA ASP A 126 15.61 -3.95 -16.73
C ASP A 126 15.50 -5.38 -16.17
N ASP A 127 14.31 -5.82 -15.75
CA ASP A 127 14.09 -7.22 -15.33
C ASP A 127 14.09 -8.15 -16.57
N PRO A 128 15.12 -9.00 -16.73
CA PRO A 128 15.27 -9.82 -17.93
C PRO A 128 14.18 -10.88 -18.06
N ILE A 129 13.64 -11.38 -16.94
CA ILE A 129 12.59 -12.40 -16.94
C ILE A 129 11.27 -11.77 -17.40
N MET A 130 10.97 -10.57 -16.90
CA MET A 130 9.73 -9.88 -17.25
C MET A 130 9.76 -9.37 -18.69
N SER A 131 10.91 -8.92 -19.18
CA SER A 131 11.10 -8.54 -20.59
C SER A 131 10.90 -9.74 -21.52
N ALA A 132 11.55 -10.88 -21.26
CA ALA A 132 11.37 -12.09 -22.06
C ALA A 132 9.92 -12.58 -22.09
N ARG A 133 9.21 -12.54 -20.95
CA ARG A 133 7.78 -12.91 -20.89
C ARG A 133 6.90 -11.94 -21.70
N THR A 134 7.23 -10.65 -21.69
CA THR A 134 6.49 -9.64 -22.43
C THR A 134 6.66 -9.83 -23.94
N GLU A 135 7.88 -10.15 -24.38
CA GLU A 135 8.20 -10.46 -25.79
C GLU A 135 7.42 -11.69 -26.27
N VAL A 136 7.45 -12.80 -25.53
CA VAL A 136 6.70 -14.03 -25.89
C VAL A 136 5.19 -13.77 -26.00
N ALA A 137 4.61 -12.97 -25.09
CA ALA A 137 3.19 -12.63 -25.17
C ALA A 137 2.88 -11.77 -26.41
N ALA A 138 3.77 -10.83 -26.76
CA ALA A 138 3.63 -9.98 -27.94
C ALA A 138 3.75 -10.79 -29.26
N GLU A 139 4.69 -11.74 -29.33
CA GLU A 139 4.84 -12.66 -30.48
C GLU A 139 3.57 -13.48 -30.74
N GLN A 140 2.77 -13.74 -29.70
CA GLN A 140 1.49 -14.44 -29.80
C GLN A 140 0.29 -13.51 -30.07
N GLY A 141 0.55 -12.25 -30.46
CA GLY A 141 -0.48 -11.26 -30.79
C GLY A 141 -1.25 -10.72 -29.57
N ARG A 142 -0.76 -10.96 -28.35
CA ARG A 142 -1.38 -10.51 -27.09
C ARG A 142 -0.73 -9.23 -26.60
N ASN A 143 -1.44 -8.46 -25.77
CA ASN A 143 -0.88 -7.26 -25.17
C ASN A 143 0.06 -7.65 -24.01
N GLY A 144 1.35 -7.86 -24.30
CA GLY A 144 2.33 -8.31 -23.32
C GLY A 144 2.45 -7.41 -22.08
N PHE A 145 2.21 -6.10 -22.22
CA PHE A 145 2.15 -5.20 -21.07
C PHE A 145 0.97 -5.53 -20.13
N LEU A 146 -0.23 -5.71 -20.68
CA LEU A 146 -1.40 -6.10 -19.88
C LEU A 146 -1.21 -7.49 -19.27
N GLU A 147 -0.73 -8.45 -20.06
CA GLU A 147 -0.64 -9.83 -19.62
C GLU A 147 0.44 -10.04 -18.54
N VAL A 148 1.60 -9.41 -18.70
CA VAL A 148 2.76 -9.66 -17.84
C VAL A 148 2.87 -8.58 -16.78
N SER A 149 2.99 -7.31 -17.18
CA SER A 149 3.25 -6.21 -16.25
C SER A 149 2.05 -5.89 -15.36
N VAL A 150 0.85 -5.80 -15.93
CA VAL A 150 -0.37 -5.48 -15.16
C VAL A 150 -0.76 -6.65 -14.26
N SER A 151 -0.73 -7.90 -14.74
CA SER A 151 -1.01 -9.07 -13.89
C SER A 151 -0.04 -9.20 -12.73
N HIS A 152 1.26 -8.95 -12.97
CA HIS A 152 2.26 -8.96 -11.91
C HIS A 152 1.99 -7.86 -10.87
N ALA A 153 1.71 -6.64 -11.33
CA ALA A 153 1.37 -5.54 -10.42
C ALA A 153 0.09 -5.83 -9.63
N ALA A 154 -0.92 -6.44 -10.24
CA ALA A 154 -2.16 -6.84 -9.59
C ALA A 154 -1.92 -7.85 -8.45
N LEU A 155 -1.08 -8.87 -8.70
CA LEU A 155 -0.69 -9.85 -7.69
C LEU A 155 -0.01 -9.18 -6.49
N LEU A 156 0.97 -8.32 -6.75
CA LEU A 156 1.69 -7.62 -5.69
C LEU A 156 0.72 -6.72 -4.90
N LEU A 157 -0.11 -5.93 -5.58
CA LEU A 157 -1.10 -5.07 -4.92
C LEU A 157 -2.04 -5.89 -4.02
N ALA A 158 -2.52 -7.05 -4.48
CA ALA A 158 -3.35 -7.94 -3.67
C ALA A 158 -2.60 -8.45 -2.43
N GLN A 159 -1.32 -8.81 -2.56
CA GLN A 159 -0.48 -9.23 -1.43
C GLN A 159 -0.27 -8.11 -0.42
N GLY A 160 0.05 -6.89 -0.88
CA GLY A 160 0.23 -5.71 -0.03
C GLY A 160 -1.07 -5.34 0.70
N ALA A 161 -2.18 -5.30 -0.04
CA ALA A 161 -3.50 -5.01 0.50
C ALA A 161 -3.99 -6.08 1.49
N GLY A 162 -3.64 -7.36 1.27
CA GLY A 162 -3.96 -8.47 2.16
C GLY A 162 -3.29 -8.38 3.54
N ARG A 163 -2.30 -7.49 3.73
CA ARG A 163 -1.70 -7.21 5.05
C ARG A 163 -2.64 -6.42 5.97
N LEU A 164 -3.70 -5.82 5.44
CA LEU A 164 -4.64 -5.03 6.21
C LEU A 164 -5.55 -5.91 7.08
N ILE A 165 -6.14 -6.96 6.50
CA ILE A 165 -7.17 -7.78 7.15
C ILE A 165 -6.66 -9.21 7.30
N ARG A 166 -6.39 -9.63 8.53
CA ARG A 166 -5.95 -11.00 8.88
C ARG A 166 -6.82 -11.66 9.95
N ARG A 167 -7.61 -10.88 10.68
CA ARG A 167 -8.58 -11.33 11.69
C ARG A 167 -9.97 -10.79 11.34
N SER A 168 -11.01 -11.46 11.84
CA SER A 168 -12.42 -11.07 11.63
C SER A 168 -12.76 -9.69 12.22
N ALA A 169 -11.99 -9.22 13.19
CA ALA A 169 -12.15 -7.90 13.82
C ALA A 169 -11.27 -6.81 13.21
N ASP A 170 -10.36 -7.14 12.27
CA ASP A 170 -9.49 -6.14 11.67
C ASP A 170 -10.32 -5.17 10.84
N GLN A 171 -9.97 -3.89 10.92
CA GLN A 171 -10.55 -2.83 10.11
C GLN A 171 -9.48 -1.82 9.70
N GLY A 172 -9.62 -1.25 8.51
CA GLY A 172 -8.67 -0.24 8.07
C GLY A 172 -8.82 0.22 6.63
N VAL A 173 -7.74 0.82 6.10
CA VAL A 173 -7.70 1.44 4.79
C VAL A 173 -6.49 0.95 4.01
N VAL A 174 -6.68 0.60 2.75
CA VAL A 174 -5.60 0.52 1.75
C VAL A 174 -5.63 1.81 0.94
N ALA A 175 -4.61 2.65 1.05
CA ALA A 175 -4.45 3.88 0.29
C ALA A 175 -3.46 3.68 -0.85
N ILE A 176 -3.93 3.83 -2.09
CA ILE A 176 -3.09 3.79 -3.29
C ILE A 176 -2.85 5.22 -3.77
N LEU A 177 -1.61 5.69 -3.66
CA LEU A 177 -1.18 7.06 -3.96
C LEU A 177 -0.79 7.23 -5.44
N ASP A 178 -1.45 6.47 -6.33
CA ASP A 178 -1.20 6.47 -7.77
C ASP A 178 -2.49 6.76 -8.54
N SER A 179 -2.57 7.95 -9.12
CA SER A 179 -3.74 8.36 -9.90
C SER A 179 -3.98 7.51 -11.14
N ARG A 180 -3.00 6.72 -11.60
CA ARG A 180 -3.18 5.77 -12.72
C ARG A 180 -4.19 4.67 -12.41
N VAL A 181 -4.35 4.28 -11.15
CA VAL A 181 -5.39 3.29 -10.77
C VAL A 181 -6.79 3.84 -11.06
N ALA A 182 -6.97 5.17 -10.99
CA ALA A 182 -8.23 5.82 -11.29
C ALA A 182 -8.42 6.18 -12.77
N THR A 183 -7.32 6.40 -13.51
CA THR A 183 -7.32 7.05 -14.82
C THR A 183 -6.90 6.14 -15.98
N ALA A 184 -6.10 5.10 -15.74
CA ALA A 184 -5.68 4.17 -16.77
C ALA A 184 -6.72 3.07 -17.02
N SER A 185 -6.79 2.57 -18.25
CA SER A 185 -7.73 1.50 -18.65
C SER A 185 -7.58 0.22 -17.83
N TYR A 186 -6.36 -0.13 -17.41
CA TYR A 186 -6.08 -1.28 -16.55
C TYR A 186 -6.40 -1.06 -15.08
N GLY A 187 -6.73 0.17 -14.65
CA GLY A 187 -6.98 0.49 -13.24
C GLY A 187 -8.13 -0.32 -12.63
N ARG A 188 -9.18 -0.59 -13.41
CA ARG A 188 -10.31 -1.44 -12.99
C ARG A 188 -9.85 -2.87 -12.71
N PHE A 189 -8.96 -3.42 -13.54
CA PHE A 189 -8.42 -4.75 -13.33
C PHE A 189 -7.60 -4.82 -12.04
N LEU A 190 -6.71 -3.85 -11.81
CA LEU A 190 -5.92 -3.77 -10.58
C LEU A 190 -6.81 -3.74 -9.33
N LEU A 191 -7.86 -2.91 -9.32
CA LEU A 191 -8.80 -2.82 -8.19
C LEU A 191 -9.58 -4.12 -7.99
N SER A 192 -9.97 -4.81 -9.07
CA SER A 192 -10.70 -6.08 -8.98
C SER A 192 -9.88 -7.23 -8.42
N SER A 193 -8.54 -7.13 -8.45
CA SER A 193 -7.64 -8.12 -7.86
C SER A 193 -7.44 -7.95 -6.36
N LEU A 194 -7.83 -6.80 -5.80
CA LEU A 194 -7.78 -6.57 -4.36
C LEU A 194 -8.91 -7.36 -3.65
N PRO A 195 -8.78 -7.60 -2.34
CA PRO A 195 -9.95 -7.99 -1.53
C PRO A 195 -11.09 -6.98 -1.74
N GLY A 196 -12.34 -7.44 -1.62
CA GLY A 196 -13.56 -6.66 -1.90
C GLY A 196 -13.85 -5.53 -0.92
N PHE A 197 -12.88 -4.66 -0.69
CA PHE A 197 -12.96 -3.46 0.13
C PHE A 197 -13.91 -2.42 -0.48
N TRP A 198 -14.50 -1.58 0.37
CA TRP A 198 -15.33 -0.48 -0.09
C TRP A 198 -14.48 0.57 -0.82
N PRO A 199 -14.74 0.86 -2.11
CA PRO A 199 -13.91 1.76 -2.89
C PRO A 199 -14.30 3.23 -2.69
N THR A 200 -13.31 4.12 -2.60
CA THR A 200 -13.54 5.57 -2.61
C THR A 200 -12.35 6.34 -3.21
N ARG A 201 -12.63 7.56 -3.66
CA ARG A 201 -11.64 8.58 -4.06
C ARG A 201 -11.69 9.82 -3.16
N ASP A 202 -12.56 9.81 -2.15
CA ASP A 202 -12.75 10.91 -1.23
C ASP A 202 -11.84 10.75 -0.01
N GLY A 203 -10.75 11.53 0.01
CA GLY A 203 -9.81 11.52 1.13
C GLY A 203 -10.42 12.04 2.45
N ALA A 204 -11.48 12.87 2.42
CA ALA A 204 -12.13 13.35 3.64
C ALA A 204 -12.91 12.24 4.33
N VAL A 205 -13.61 11.40 3.55
CA VAL A 205 -14.26 10.18 4.06
C VAL A 205 -13.22 9.25 4.68
N VAL A 206 -12.09 9.04 4.00
CA VAL A 206 -11.03 8.14 4.46
C VAL A 206 -10.40 8.63 5.77
N ARG A 207 -10.01 9.91 5.86
CA ARG A 207 -9.48 10.51 7.09
C ARG A 207 -10.48 10.42 8.25
N THR A 208 -11.77 10.61 7.98
CA THR A 208 -12.83 10.46 9.00
C THR A 208 -12.92 9.02 9.51
N SER A 209 -12.88 8.04 8.61
CA SER A 209 -12.87 6.62 8.98
C SER A 209 -11.62 6.25 9.78
N LEU A 210 -10.44 6.72 9.36
CA LEU A 210 -9.18 6.49 10.09
C LEU A 210 -9.22 7.04 11.52
N ARG A 211 -9.74 8.26 11.72
CA ARG A 211 -9.89 8.84 13.08
C ARG A 211 -10.83 8.03 13.95
N LYS A 212 -11.95 7.52 13.40
CA LYS A 212 -12.87 6.64 14.13
C LYS A 212 -12.20 5.33 14.53
N LEU A 213 -11.40 4.75 13.64
CA LEU A 213 -10.61 3.54 13.95
C LEU A 213 -9.55 3.81 15.01
N ALA A 214 -8.91 4.97 14.97
CA ALA A 214 -7.93 5.38 15.97
C ALA A 214 -8.55 5.53 17.36
N ALA A 215 -9.68 6.22 17.47
CA ALA A 215 -10.38 6.42 18.74
C ALA A 215 -10.83 5.10 19.40
N ARG A 216 -11.27 4.11 18.60
CA ARG A 216 -11.68 2.78 19.11
C ARG A 216 -10.57 1.97 19.76
N ARG A 217 -9.31 2.32 19.50
CA ARG A 217 -8.14 1.63 20.07
C ARG A 217 -7.53 2.35 21.26
N ALA A 218 -7.91 3.60 21.49
CA ALA A 218 -7.45 4.40 22.63
C ALA A 218 -8.30 4.20 23.88
N GLY A 219 -9.52 3.66 23.74
CA GLY A 219 -10.39 3.23 24.84
C GLY A 219 -10.44 1.73 24.95
#